data_AF-A0A523SWQ5-F1
#
_entry.id   AF-A0A523SWQ5-F1
#
_cell.length_a   1.000
_cell.length_b   1.000
_cell.length_c   1.000
_cell.angle_alpha   90.00
_cell.angle_beta   90.00
_cell.angle_gamma   90.00
#
_symmetry.space_group_name_H-M   'P 1'
#
loop_
_entity.id
_entity.type
_entity.pdbx_description
1 polymer ?
#
loop_
_entity_poly.entity_id
_entity_poly.type
_entity_poly.pdbx_seq_one_letter_code
_entity_poly.pdbx_strand_id
1 'polypeptide(L)'
;MRFRWNYLPVFLVLFALVFLGCAAGDPTRWNTANPAGFWTGLWHGIISIITFIISLFSKNVKMYECFNNGGWYDFGFLLGVILVLGGGGGVTSSASRRGRIRRRD
;
A
#
# COMPACT_ATOMS: atom_id res chain seq x y z
N MET A 1 10.66 -23.10 -5.22
CA MET A 1 9.95 -22.25 -4.24
C MET A 1 8.87 -23.09 -3.58
N ARG A 2 9.05 -23.52 -2.33
CA ARG A 2 8.00 -24.23 -1.58
C ARG A 2 7.06 -23.18 -0.99
N PHE A 3 5.90 -22.99 -1.59
CA PHE A 3 4.85 -22.12 -1.05
C PHE A 3 4.45 -22.71 0.32
N ARG A 4 4.98 -22.15 1.40
CA ARG A 4 4.66 -22.59 2.76
C ARG A 4 3.18 -22.29 2.97
N TRP A 5 2.37 -23.33 3.09
CA TRP A 5 0.91 -23.28 3.26
C TRP A 5 0.46 -22.31 4.37
N ASN A 6 1.34 -22.01 5.33
CA ASN A 6 1.15 -21.01 6.39
C ASN A 6 0.92 -19.56 5.90
N TYR A 7 1.33 -19.18 4.68
CA TYR A 7 1.11 -17.82 4.16
C TYR A 7 -0.19 -17.67 3.36
N LEU A 8 -0.79 -18.80 2.95
CA LEU A 8 -2.06 -18.84 2.24
C LEU A 8 -3.21 -18.13 2.99
N PRO A 9 -3.42 -18.31 4.32
CA PRO A 9 -4.47 -17.59 5.03
C PRO A 9 -4.19 -16.08 5.13
N VAL A 10 -2.93 -15.67 5.30
CA VAL A 10 -2.55 -14.25 5.34
C VAL A 10 -2.83 -13.58 3.99
N PHE A 11 -2.49 -14.27 2.90
CA PHE A 11 -2.74 -13.79 1.54
C PHE A 11 -4.24 -13.71 1.25
N LEU A 12 -5.04 -14.70 1.67
CA LEU A 12 -6.49 -14.70 1.54
C LEU A 12 -7.17 -13.59 2.34
N VAL A 13 -6.71 -13.31 3.56
CA VAL A 13 -7.24 -12.22 4.40
C VAL A 13 -6.90 -10.86 3.80
N LEU A 14 -5.65 -10.66 3.34
CA LEU A 14 -5.26 -9.45 2.62
C LEU A 14 -6.07 -9.27 1.34
N PHE A 15 -6.28 -10.33 0.58
CA PHE A 15 -7.10 -10.31 -0.63
C PHE A 15 -8.56 -9.96 -0.30
N ALA A 16 -9.17 -10.57 0.73
CA ALA A 16 -10.53 -10.25 1.15
C ALA A 16 -10.68 -8.79 1.63
N LEU A 17 -9.70 -8.26 2.37
CA LEU A 17 -9.68 -6.86 2.82
C LEU A 17 -9.56 -5.88 1.65
N VAL A 18 -8.78 -6.23 0.62
CA VAL A 18 -8.71 -5.46 -0.63
C VAL A 18 -10.07 -5.45 -1.35
N PHE A 19 -10.75 -6.59 -1.43
CA PHE A 19 -12.07 -6.68 -2.06
C PHE A 19 -13.13 -5.88 -1.31
N LEU A 20 -13.09 -5.87 0.02
CA LEU A 20 -13.95 -5.02 0.86
C LEU A 20 -13.66 -3.52 0.66
N GLY A 21 -12.40 -3.16 0.38
CA GLY A 21 -11.99 -1.79 0.07
C GLY A 21 -12.29 -1.31 -1.36
N CYS A 22 -12.56 -2.24 -2.28
CA CYS A 22 -12.81 -1.97 -3.69
C CYS A 22 -14.30 -1.72 -4.00
N ALA A 23 -15.17 -1.67 -2.99
CA ALA A 23 -16.51 -1.11 -3.14
C ALA A 23 -16.35 0.39 -3.44
N ALA A 24 -16.31 0.73 -4.73
CA ALA A 24 -16.14 2.09 -5.24
C ALA A 24 -17.04 3.04 -4.44
N GLY A 25 -16.42 3.98 -3.73
CA GLY A 25 -17.13 4.96 -2.92
C GLY A 25 -18.10 5.72 -3.80
N ASP A 26 -19.30 5.99 -3.26
CA ASP A 26 -20.30 6.81 -3.93
C ASP A 26 -19.66 8.12 -4.42
N PRO A 27 -19.74 8.47 -5.72
CA PRO A 27 -19.13 9.69 -6.26
C PRO A 27 -19.70 10.97 -5.63
N THR A 28 -20.81 10.88 -4.89
CA THR A 28 -21.42 12.00 -4.16
C THR A 28 -20.98 12.11 -2.70
N ARG A 29 -20.20 11.13 -2.21
CA ARG A 29 -19.83 11.03 -0.79
C ARG A 29 -18.92 12.18 -0.33
N TRP A 30 -18.02 12.62 -1.21
CA TRP A 30 -17.11 13.73 -0.95
C TRP A 30 -17.49 14.94 -1.80
N ASN A 31 -17.64 16.08 -1.15
CA ASN A 31 -18.02 17.34 -1.79
C ASN A 31 -17.30 18.51 -1.10
N THR A 32 -17.48 19.72 -1.62
CA THR A 32 -16.84 20.93 -1.09
C THR A 32 -17.17 21.19 0.39
N ALA A 33 -18.33 20.74 0.88
CA ALA A 33 -18.73 20.89 2.28
C ALA A 33 -18.18 19.78 3.20
N ASN A 34 -17.86 18.61 2.66
CA ASN A 34 -17.33 17.45 3.39
C ASN A 34 -16.15 16.85 2.62
N PRO A 35 -14.96 17.48 2.69
CA PRO A 35 -13.78 17.01 1.99
C PRO A 35 -13.21 15.73 2.62
N ALA A 36 -12.59 14.90 1.78
CA ALA A 36 -11.81 13.75 2.22
C ALA A 36 -10.61 14.21 3.10
N GLY A 37 -10.50 13.61 4.29
CA GLY A 37 -9.47 13.94 5.28
C GLY A 37 -8.34 12.90 5.39
N PHE A 38 -7.65 12.90 6.53
CA PHE A 38 -6.51 12.02 6.77
C PHE A 38 -6.83 10.53 6.62
N TRP A 39 -7.93 10.05 7.20
CA TRP A 39 -8.27 8.62 7.21
C TRP A 39 -8.59 8.07 5.82
N THR A 40 -9.25 8.86 4.99
CA THR A 40 -9.52 8.49 3.59
C THR A 40 -8.23 8.53 2.77
N GLY A 41 -7.37 9.52 3.00
CA GLY A 41 -6.02 9.57 2.43
C GLY A 41 -5.21 8.32 2.76
N LEU A 42 -5.14 7.94 4.04
CA LEU A 42 -4.45 6.74 4.51
C LEU A 42 -4.99 5.47 3.84
N TRP A 43 -6.31 5.33 3.75
CA TRP A 43 -6.94 4.20 3.08
C TRP A 43 -6.57 4.15 1.59
N HIS A 44 -6.68 5.26 0.87
CA HIS A 44 -6.33 5.37 -0.55
C HIS A 44 -4.85 5.07 -0.79
N GLY A 45 -3.97 5.50 0.12
CA GLY A 45 -2.54 5.20 0.11
C GLY A 45 -2.25 3.70 0.24
N ILE A 46 -2.98 2.98 1.10
CA ILE A 46 -2.80 1.53 1.27
C ILE A 46 -3.23 0.75 0.02
N ILE A 47 -4.36 1.12 -0.59
CA ILE A 47 -4.88 0.44 -1.79
C ILE A 47 -4.29 0.99 -3.11
N SER A 48 -3.32 1.90 -3.01
CA SER A 48 -2.70 2.65 -4.12
C SER A 48 -2.27 1.77 -5.30
N ILE A 49 -1.54 0.68 -5.04
CA ILE A 49 -1.01 -0.21 -6.08
C ILE A 49 -2.14 -0.88 -6.86
N ILE A 50 -3.16 -1.35 -6.14
CA ILE A 50 -4.26 -2.12 -6.71
C ILE A 50 -5.19 -1.18 -7.49
N THR A 51 -5.51 -0.03 -6.92
CA THR A 51 -6.30 1.02 -7.58
C THR A 51 -5.59 1.58 -8.80
N PHE A 52 -4.27 1.72 -8.78
CA PHE A 52 -3.47 2.10 -9.94
C PHE A 52 -3.58 1.09 -11.08
N ILE A 53 -3.44 -0.22 -10.79
CA ILE A 53 -3.60 -1.28 -11.81
C ILE A 53 -5.02 -1.23 -12.41
N ILE A 54 -6.05 -1.11 -11.57
CA ILE A 54 -7.44 -1.02 -12.03
C ILE A 54 -7.68 0.24 -12.87
N SER A 55 -7.11 1.38 -12.49
CA SER A 55 -7.22 2.65 -13.21
C SER A 55 -6.69 2.58 -14.64
N LEU A 56 -5.68 1.72 -14.92
CA LEU A 56 -5.19 1.48 -16.27
C LEU A 56 -6.21 0.83 -17.20
N PHE A 57 -7.08 -0.03 -16.67
CA PHE A 57 -8.11 -0.72 -17.43
C PHE A 57 -9.49 -0.02 -17.34
N SER A 58 -9.68 0.85 -16.35
CA SER A 58 -10.94 1.55 -16.11
C SER A 58 -10.74 3.05 -15.92
N LYS A 59 -11.24 3.84 -16.87
CA LYS A 59 -11.18 5.32 -16.84
C LYS A 59 -12.01 5.95 -15.72
N ASN A 60 -12.90 5.18 -15.09
CA ASN A 60 -13.81 5.65 -14.05
C ASN A 60 -13.22 5.55 -12.65
N VAL A 61 -12.06 4.89 -12.48
CA VAL A 61 -11.44 4.71 -11.17
C VAL A 61 -10.29 5.70 -11.02
N LYS A 62 -10.47 6.66 -10.11
CA LYS A 62 -9.44 7.61 -9.71
C LYS A 62 -8.80 7.15 -8.41
N MET A 63 -7.48 7.20 -8.36
CA MET A 63 -6.70 6.88 -7.16
C MET A 63 -6.83 7.98 -6.09
N TYR A 64 -6.95 9.22 -6.53
CA TYR A 64 -7.00 10.41 -5.69
C TYR A 64 -8.41 11.00 -5.68
N GLU A 65 -8.83 11.47 -4.51
CA GLU A 65 -10.12 12.16 -4.40
C GLU A 65 -10.02 13.61 -4.89
N CYS A 66 -11.02 14.08 -5.64
CA CYS A 66 -11.06 15.44 -6.17
C CYS A 66 -11.38 16.45 -5.07
N PHE A 67 -12.25 16.08 -4.14
CA PHE A 67 -12.61 16.89 -2.98
C PHE A 67 -11.85 16.41 -1.74
N ASN A 68 -10.65 16.93 -1.52
CA ASN A 68 -9.82 16.62 -0.37
C ASN A 68 -9.49 17.87 0.46
N ASN A 69 -9.08 17.68 1.71
CA ASN A 69 -8.70 18.75 2.64
C ASN A 69 -7.20 19.14 2.49
N GLY A 70 -6.57 18.80 1.36
CA GLY A 70 -5.15 19.04 1.09
C GLY A 70 -4.21 18.28 2.02
N GLY A 71 -3.40 19.02 2.79
CA GLY A 71 -2.22 18.48 3.47
C GLY A 71 -2.46 17.28 4.40
N TRP A 72 -3.60 17.22 5.10
CA TRP A 72 -3.92 16.05 5.95
C TRP A 72 -4.25 14.80 5.15
N TYR A 73 -4.93 14.95 4.01
CA TYR A 73 -5.21 13.87 3.09
C TYR A 73 -3.90 13.37 2.46
N ASP A 74 -3.07 14.28 1.96
CA ASP A 74 -1.79 13.97 1.33
C ASP A 74 -0.82 13.26 2.30
N PHE A 75 -0.79 13.70 3.56
CA PHE A 75 0.00 13.05 4.61
C PHE A 75 -0.46 11.61 4.86
N GLY A 76 -1.77 11.39 4.99
CA GLY A 76 -2.33 10.04 5.12
C GLY A 76 -2.00 9.17 3.92
N PHE A 77 -2.18 9.70 2.71
CA PHE A 77 -1.89 9.00 1.46
C PHE A 77 -0.44 8.56 1.37
N LEU A 78 0.52 9.46 1.60
CA LEU A 78 1.94 9.14 1.61
C LEU A 78 2.29 8.08 2.67
N LEU A 79 1.72 8.19 3.87
CA LEU A 79 1.93 7.20 4.92
C LEU A 79 1.43 5.81 4.50
N GLY A 80 0.25 5.73 3.90
CA GLY A 80 -0.32 4.47 3.39
C GLY A 80 0.56 3.84 2.30
N VAL A 81 1.05 4.66 1.37
CA VAL A 81 1.99 4.23 0.32
C VAL A 81 3.29 3.70 0.94
N ILE A 82 3.86 4.40 1.93
CA ILE A 82 5.08 3.97 2.62
C ILE A 82 4.86 2.67 3.39
N LEU A 83 3.70 2.45 4.00
CA LEU A 83 3.42 1.18 4.70
C LEU A 83 3.38 0.00 3.74
N VAL A 84 2.82 0.18 2.55
CA VAL A 84 2.66 -0.90 1.56
C VAL A 84 3.91 -1.13 0.72
N LEU A 85 4.62 -0.06 0.34
CA LEU A 85 5.83 -0.14 -0.48
C LEU A 85 7.13 -0.17 0.34
N GLY A 86 7.17 0.53 1.48
CA GLY A 86 8.35 0.65 2.35
C GLY A 86 8.63 -0.57 3.24
N GLY A 87 7.65 -1.46 3.42
CA GLY A 87 7.81 -2.70 4.21
C GLY A 87 8.70 -3.78 3.57
N GLY A 88 9.10 -3.64 2.30
CA GLY A 88 9.94 -4.61 1.58
C GLY A 88 11.46 -4.39 1.74
N GLY A 89 11.88 -3.24 2.26
CA GLY A 89 13.28 -2.87 2.47
C GLY A 89 13.82 -3.45 3.76
N GLY A 90 13.84 -4.77 3.89
CA GLY A 90 14.81 -5.39 4.79
C GLY A 90 16.17 -4.93 4.32
N VAL A 91 16.77 -3.97 5.02
CA VAL A 91 18.20 -3.72 4.96
C VAL A 91 18.85 -5.00 5.45
N THR A 92 18.99 -5.97 4.54
CA THR A 92 19.93 -7.05 4.70
C THR A 92 21.28 -6.39 4.57
N SER A 93 21.75 -5.79 5.66
CA SER A 93 23.17 -5.67 5.92
C SER A 93 23.70 -7.10 6.05
N SER A 94 23.81 -7.77 4.90
CA SER A 94 24.68 -8.90 4.70
C SER A 94 26.08 -8.33 4.81
N ALA A 95 26.52 -8.10 6.05
CA ALA A 95 27.92 -7.98 6.40
C ALA A 95 28.55 -9.35 6.11
N SER A 96 28.78 -9.60 4.82
CA SER A 96 29.39 -10.80 4.29
C SER A 96 30.81 -10.86 4.84
N ARG A 97 30.97 -11.75 5.83
CA ARG A 97 32.15 -12.59 6.08
C ARG A 97 33.40 -12.15 5.32
N ARG A 98 34.10 -11.15 5.84
CA ARG A 98 35.50 -10.87 5.46
C ARG A 98 36.47 -11.28 6.57
N GLY A 99 36.18 -12.41 7.22
CA GLY A 99 37.13 -13.15 8.07
C GLY A 99 37.90 -14.16 7.23
N ARG A 100 38.68 -13.63 6.30
CA ARG A 100 39.59 -14.31 5.38
C ARG A 100 40.46 -15.32 6.13
N ILE A 101 40.33 -16.59 5.74
CA ILE A 101 41.40 -17.59 5.60
C ILE A 101 42.77 -17.00 5.98
N ARG A 102 43.14 -17.13 7.26
CA ARG A 102 44.49 -16.82 7.74
C ARG A 102 44.78 -17.63 9.01
N ARG A 103 44.78 -18.95 8.89
CA ARG A 103 45.53 -19.90 9.74
C ARG A 103 45.58 -21.24 9.03
N ARG A 104 46.53 -21.41 8.10
CA ARG A 104 46.97 -22.72 7.65
C ARG A 104 48.46 -22.62 7.36
N ASP A 105 49.19 -22.47 8.46
CA ASP A 105 50.65 -22.40 8.56
C ASP A 105 50.99 -23.16 9.84
#